data_AF-E1ZUN4-F1
#
_entry.id   AF-E1ZUN4-F1
#
_cell.length_a   1.000
_cell.length_b   1.000
_cell.length_c   1.000
_cell.angle_alpha   90.00
_cell.angle_beta   90.00
_cell.angle_gamma   90.00
#
_symmetry.space_group_name_H-M   'P 1'
#
loop_
_entity.id
_entity.type
_entity.pdbx_description
1 polymer ?
#
loop_
_entity_poly.entity_id
_entity_poly.type
_entity_poly.pdbx_seq_one_letter_code
_entity_poly.pdbx_strand_id
1 'polypeptide(L)'
;LTTIKTSAELRKIGVNVFGMASRKESIILQLKGLASQLGGQRLGAAQVAAALLGQRCWVKWPYLQEAVVEAVSDSGAKVARGAGGQQEARAHGAAEASEWQQERQRIQQEYLNKQGVDCGEVTLLVHVRPCEGLVRQ
;
A
#
# COMPACT_ATOMS: atom_id res chain seq x y z
N LEU A 1 16.96 -4.96 -2.20
CA LEU A 1 15.56 -5.35 -2.49
C LEU A 1 15.19 -6.71 -1.86
N THR A 2 15.82 -7.12 -0.75
CA THR A 2 15.67 -8.49 -0.18
C THR A 2 14.50 -8.65 0.77
N THR A 3 13.86 -7.55 1.19
CA THR A 3 12.84 -7.53 2.24
C THR A 3 11.46 -7.99 1.77
N ILE A 4 11.13 -7.83 0.48
CA ILE A 4 9.89 -8.32 -0.13
C ILE A 4 10.28 -9.28 -1.25
N LYS A 5 9.60 -10.42 -1.33
CA LYS A 5 9.81 -11.39 -2.42
C LYS A 5 9.24 -10.80 -3.72
N THR A 6 10.11 -10.52 -4.68
CA THR A 6 9.75 -9.94 -5.98
C THR A 6 10.28 -10.79 -7.14
N SER A 7 9.63 -10.70 -8.29
CA SER A 7 10.21 -11.10 -9.58
C SER A 7 10.62 -9.85 -10.37
N ALA A 8 11.59 -9.97 -11.27
CA ALA A 8 12.05 -8.88 -12.10
C ALA A 8 11.95 -9.27 -13.57
N GLU A 9 11.49 -8.33 -14.41
CA GLU A 9 11.35 -8.50 -15.85
C GLU A 9 11.76 -7.20 -16.56
N LEU A 10 12.37 -7.30 -17.74
CA LEU A 10 12.61 -6.14 -18.60
C LEU A 10 11.34 -5.81 -19.39
N ARG A 11 10.79 -4.61 -19.22
CA ARG A 11 9.63 -4.14 -20.00
C ARG A 11 9.81 -2.72 -20.50
N LYS A 12 9.27 -2.42 -21.68
CA LYS A 12 9.23 -1.08 -22.26
C LYS A 12 7.94 -0.34 -21.87
N ILE A 13 7.88 0.16 -20.64
CA ILE A 13 6.69 0.87 -20.09
C ILE A 13 6.78 2.39 -20.24
N GLY A 14 8.00 2.93 -20.31
CA GLY A 14 8.20 4.39 -20.28
C GLY A 14 8.26 4.96 -18.87
N VAL A 15 8.93 4.28 -17.94
CA VAL A 15 9.22 4.77 -16.59
C VAL A 15 9.84 6.18 -16.67
N ASN A 16 9.34 7.10 -15.86
CA ASN A 16 9.71 8.50 -15.82
C ASN A 16 10.31 8.87 -14.45
N VAL A 17 11.63 9.07 -14.43
CA VAL A 17 12.38 9.47 -13.22
C VAL A 17 12.78 10.95 -13.25
N PHE A 18 13.02 11.52 -14.43
CA PHE A 18 13.59 12.87 -14.62
C PHE A 18 12.75 13.81 -15.50
N GLY A 19 11.43 13.62 -15.51
CA GLY A 19 10.48 14.48 -16.23
C GLY A 19 10.09 13.96 -17.62
N MET A 20 10.88 13.09 -18.25
CA MET A 20 10.54 12.44 -19.51
C MET A 20 10.46 10.91 -19.37
N ALA A 21 9.47 10.31 -20.04
CA ALA A 21 9.33 8.86 -20.11
C ALA A 21 10.51 8.20 -20.85
N SER A 22 11.05 7.13 -20.27
CA SER A 22 12.13 6.35 -20.88
C SER A 22 11.71 5.76 -22.23
N ARG A 23 12.61 5.81 -23.22
CA ARG A 23 12.39 5.15 -24.53
C ARG A 23 12.97 3.73 -24.59
N LYS A 24 13.72 3.33 -23.56
CA LYS A 24 14.37 2.02 -23.45
C LYS A 24 13.60 1.12 -22.47
N GLU A 25 13.93 -0.16 -22.48
CA GLU A 25 13.44 -1.09 -21.49
C GLU A 25 13.93 -0.71 -20.09
N SER A 26 13.09 -0.95 -19.10
CA SER A 26 13.39 -0.75 -17.68
C SER A 26 13.15 -2.05 -16.95
N ILE A 27 13.91 -2.30 -15.89
CA ILE A 27 13.66 -3.44 -15.01
C ILE A 27 12.42 -3.10 -14.19
N ILE A 28 11.41 -3.96 -14.28
CA ILE A 28 10.15 -3.84 -13.57
C ILE A 28 10.09 -4.92 -12.51
N LEU A 29 9.85 -4.50 -11.28
CA LEU A 29 9.74 -5.37 -10.12
C LEU A 29 8.26 -5.71 -9.90
N GLN A 30 7.92 -6.98 -10.04
CA GLN A 30 6.57 -7.47 -9.79
C GLN A 30 6.46 -7.94 -8.34
N LEU A 31 5.53 -7.34 -7.61
CA LEU A 31 5.20 -7.73 -6.25
C LEU A 31 4.19 -8.87 -6.28
N LYS A 32 4.44 -9.93 -5.49
CA LYS A 32 3.43 -10.96 -5.23
C LYS A 32 2.45 -10.44 -4.19
N GLY A 33 1.20 -10.21 -4.61
CA GLY A 33 0.15 -9.72 -3.72
C GLY A 33 -0.19 -10.69 -2.59
N LEU A 34 -0.76 -10.16 -1.50
CA LEU A 34 -1.08 -10.93 -0.29
C LEU A 34 -1.95 -12.16 -0.58
N ALA A 35 -2.94 -12.03 -1.47
CA ALA A 35 -3.80 -13.14 -1.86
C ALA A 35 -3.01 -14.31 -2.47
N SER A 36 -1.98 -14.03 -3.28
CA SER A 36 -1.13 -15.09 -3.85
C SER A 36 -0.32 -15.83 -2.80
N GLN A 37 0.04 -15.15 -1.69
CA GLN A 37 0.76 -15.74 -0.58
C GLN A 37 -0.15 -16.55 0.35
N LEU A 38 -1.43 -16.17 0.44
CA LEU A 38 -2.46 -16.83 1.24
C LEU A 38 -3.26 -17.89 0.45
N GLY A 39 -2.70 -18.45 -0.63
CA GLY A 39 -3.35 -19.51 -1.41
C GLY A 39 -4.64 -19.08 -2.13
N GLY A 40 -4.77 -17.80 -2.46
CA GLY A 40 -5.95 -17.22 -3.11
C GLY A 40 -6.97 -16.60 -2.16
N GLN A 41 -6.77 -16.71 -0.85
CA GLN A 41 -7.68 -16.09 0.13
C GLN A 41 -7.58 -14.56 0.07
N ARG A 42 -8.73 -13.91 -0.14
CA ARG A 42 -8.86 -12.45 -0.06
C ARG A 42 -9.27 -12.07 1.37
N LEU A 43 -8.47 -11.26 2.03
CA LEU A 43 -8.78 -10.72 3.35
C LEU A 43 -9.48 -9.36 3.21
N GLY A 44 -10.50 -9.13 4.03
CA GLY A 44 -11.18 -7.83 4.14
C GLY A 44 -10.45 -6.86 5.08
N ALA A 45 -10.82 -5.58 5.03
CA ALA A 45 -10.17 -4.55 5.85
C ALA A 45 -10.25 -4.87 7.35
N ALA A 46 -11.40 -5.35 7.85
CA ALA A 46 -11.59 -5.67 9.27
C ALA A 46 -10.67 -6.80 9.77
N GLN A 47 -10.47 -7.84 8.96
CA GLN A 47 -9.60 -8.97 9.32
C GLN A 47 -8.13 -8.53 9.40
N VAL A 48 -7.69 -7.72 8.44
CA VAL A 48 -6.32 -7.20 8.42
C VAL A 48 -6.11 -6.16 9.52
N ALA A 49 -7.10 -5.29 9.74
CA ALA A 49 -7.09 -4.31 10.81
C ALA A 49 -6.94 -4.95 12.18
N ALA A 50 -7.58 -6.10 12.42
CA ALA A 50 -7.47 -6.81 13.69
C ALA A 50 -6.06 -7.30 14.04
N ALA A 51 -5.24 -7.58 13.03
CA ALA A 51 -3.85 -7.97 13.23
C ALA A 51 -2.88 -6.77 13.24
N LEU A 52 -3.18 -5.72 12.46
CA LEU A 52 -2.21 -4.66 12.17
C LEU A 52 -2.45 -3.34 12.91
N LEU A 53 -3.68 -3.02 13.32
CA LEU A 53 -3.96 -1.71 13.93
C LEU A 53 -3.12 -1.47 15.19
N GLY A 54 -2.50 -0.29 15.25
CA GLY A 54 -1.62 0.11 16.35
C GLY A 54 -0.24 -0.58 16.34
N GLN A 55 0.02 -1.51 15.43
CA GLN A 55 1.33 -2.15 15.31
C GLN A 55 2.32 -1.26 14.53
N ARG A 56 3.60 -1.43 14.83
CA ARG A 56 4.70 -0.86 14.05
C ARG A 56 4.82 -1.60 12.72
N CYS A 57 5.03 -0.86 11.65
CA CYS A 57 5.21 -1.34 10.29
C CYS A 57 6.32 -0.55 9.58
N TRP A 58 6.73 -1.05 8.42
CA TRP A 58 7.75 -0.42 7.59
C TRP A 58 7.14 -0.06 6.23
N VAL A 59 7.25 1.21 5.85
CA VAL A 59 6.67 1.78 4.62
C VAL A 59 7.74 2.43 3.76
N LYS A 60 7.38 3.03 2.62
CA LYS A 60 8.30 3.66 1.65
C LYS A 60 9.37 2.72 1.08
N TRP A 61 9.02 1.45 0.87
CA TRP A 61 9.92 0.54 0.16
C TRP A 61 10.36 1.16 -1.19
N PRO A 62 11.66 1.11 -1.54
CA PRO A 62 12.74 0.34 -0.90
C PRO A 62 13.43 1.02 0.29
N TYR A 63 13.19 2.31 0.50
CA TYR A 63 13.78 3.11 1.58
C TYR A 63 12.92 3.04 2.84
N LEU A 64 12.97 1.89 3.50
CA LEU A 64 12.07 1.57 4.61
C LEU A 64 12.11 2.65 5.70
N GLN A 65 10.94 3.22 5.97
CA GLN A 65 10.68 4.13 7.09
C GLN A 65 9.71 3.47 8.07
N GLU A 66 10.02 3.55 9.35
CA GLU A 66 9.14 3.08 10.41
C GLU A 66 7.86 3.93 10.50
N ALA A 67 6.73 3.28 10.70
CA ALA A 67 5.43 3.90 10.87
C ALA A 67 4.53 3.07 11.79
N VAL A 68 3.45 3.66 12.29
CA VAL A 68 2.40 2.95 13.04
C VAL A 68 1.14 2.88 12.18
N VAL A 69 0.48 1.73 12.16
CA VAL A 69 -0.78 1.53 11.42
C VAL A 69 -1.94 2.16 12.18
N GLU A 70 -2.64 3.08 11.52
CA GLU A 70 -3.77 3.84 12.11
C GLU A 70 -5.13 3.43 11.53
N ALA A 71 -5.15 3.01 10.26
CA ALA A 71 -6.35 2.49 9.64
C ALA A 71 -6.01 1.51 8.50
N VAL A 72 -6.98 0.66 8.16
CA VAL A 72 -6.97 -0.18 6.95
C VAL A 72 -8.27 0.06 6.21
N SER A 73 -8.23 0.26 4.90
CA SER A 73 -9.45 0.41 4.09
C SER A 73 -9.46 -0.52 2.89
N ASP A 74 -10.66 -1.01 2.58
CA ASP A 74 -10.98 -1.75 1.36
C ASP A 74 -11.96 -0.92 0.50
N SER A 75 -12.54 -1.52 -0.54
CA SER A 75 -13.48 -0.83 -1.42
C SER A 75 -14.79 -0.43 -0.75
N GLY A 76 -15.13 -1.02 0.40
CA GLY A 76 -16.44 -0.87 1.05
C GLY A 76 -16.38 -0.17 2.42
N ALA A 77 -15.25 -0.24 3.14
CA ALA A 77 -15.11 0.34 4.45
C ALA A 77 -13.67 0.73 4.80
N LYS A 78 -13.54 1.71 5.71
CA LYS A 78 -12.31 2.05 6.42
C LYS A 78 -12.45 1.66 7.89
N VAL A 79 -11.50 0.85 8.36
CA VAL A 79 -11.41 0.41 9.75
C VAL A 79 -10.25 1.14 10.41
N ALA A 80 -10.54 2.02 11.36
CA ALA A 80 -9.56 2.86 12.04
C ALA A 80 -9.41 2.47 13.51
N ARG A 81 -8.30 2.91 14.11
CA ARG A 81 -8.10 2.83 15.56
C ARG A 81 -8.96 3.91 16.24
N GLY A 82 -9.98 3.46 16.96
CA GLY A 82 -10.88 4.28 17.74
C GLY A 82 -10.32 4.75 19.08
N ALA A 83 -11.11 5.57 19.78
CA ALA A 83 -10.78 6.03 21.13
C ALA A 83 -10.62 4.83 22.09
N GLY A 84 -9.53 4.80 22.86
CA GLY A 84 -9.24 3.67 23.76
C GLY A 84 -8.69 2.41 23.06
N GLY A 85 -8.35 2.47 21.76
CA GLY A 85 -7.69 1.38 21.04
C GLY A 85 -8.65 0.32 20.49
N GLN A 86 -9.96 0.55 20.53
CA GLN A 86 -10.95 -0.30 19.88
C GLN A 86 -10.93 -0.09 18.35
N GLN A 87 -11.48 -1.06 17.60
CA GLN A 87 -11.61 -0.93 16.15
C GLN A 87 -12.92 -0.25 15.80
N GLU A 88 -12.85 0.81 14.99
CA GLU A 88 -14.02 1.51 14.49
C GLU A 88 -14.11 1.32 12.97
N ALA A 89 -15.12 0.57 12.53
CA ALA A 89 -15.39 0.35 11.11
C ALA A 89 -16.41 1.36 10.60
N ARG A 90 -16.05 2.09 9.54
CA ARG A 90 -16.93 3.02 8.84
C ARG A 90 -17.09 2.57 7.40
N ALA A 91 -18.33 2.27 7.01
CA ALA A 91 -18.66 2.01 5.61
C ALA A 91 -18.45 3.27 4.76
N HIS A 92 -17.97 3.09 3.54
CA HIS A 92 -17.78 4.17 2.60
C HIS A 92 -19.12 4.67 2.07
N GLY A 93 -19.31 5.99 2.09
CA GLY A 93 -20.32 6.62 1.23
C GLY A 93 -19.91 6.54 -0.25
N ALA A 94 -20.84 6.85 -1.17
CA ALA A 94 -20.58 6.79 -2.61
C ALA A 94 -19.38 7.66 -3.05
N ALA A 95 -19.25 8.87 -2.47
CA ALA A 95 -18.12 9.76 -2.72
C ALA A 95 -16.79 9.17 -2.22
N GLU A 96 -16.77 8.70 -0.97
CA GLU A 96 -15.57 8.11 -0.34
C GLU A 96 -15.09 6.85 -1.06
N ALA A 97 -16.01 6.01 -1.55
CA ALA A 97 -15.67 4.85 -2.34
C ALA A 97 -15.00 5.25 -3.67
N SER A 98 -15.49 6.30 -4.33
CA SER A 98 -14.87 6.85 -5.54
C SER A 98 -13.48 7.43 -5.26
N GLU A 99 -13.33 8.18 -4.16
CA GLU A 99 -12.04 8.72 -3.73
C GLU A 99 -11.03 7.61 -3.42
N TRP A 100 -11.46 6.56 -2.73
CA TRP A 100 -10.61 5.40 -2.43
C TRP A 100 -10.14 4.71 -3.72
N GLN A 101 -11.02 4.53 -4.70
CA GLN A 101 -10.67 3.94 -5.99
C GLN A 101 -9.65 4.79 -6.75
N GLN A 102 -9.83 6.11 -6.77
CA GLN A 102 -8.91 7.05 -7.41
C GLN A 102 -7.54 7.05 -6.72
N GLU A 103 -7.52 7.10 -5.38
CA GLU A 103 -6.28 7.08 -4.62
C GLU A 103 -5.52 5.76 -4.81
N ARG A 104 -6.23 4.63 -4.79
CA ARG A 104 -5.65 3.31 -5.10
C ARG A 104 -4.97 3.31 -6.46
N GLN A 105 -5.67 3.75 -7.50
CA GLN A 105 -5.15 3.79 -8.87
C GLN A 105 -3.96 4.74 -8.99
N ARG A 106 -4.04 5.92 -8.37
CA ARG A 106 -2.96 6.89 -8.33
C ARG A 106 -1.69 6.29 -7.72
N ILE A 107 -1.80 5.63 -6.56
CA ILE A 107 -0.67 4.98 -5.89
C ILE A 107 -0.06 3.91 -6.80
N GLN A 108 -0.87 3.02 -7.39
CA GLN A 108 -0.40 1.98 -8.30
C GLN A 108 0.38 2.57 -9.49
N GLN A 109 -0.17 3.63 -10.11
CA GLN A 109 0.50 4.29 -11.23
C GLN A 109 1.79 5.00 -10.82
N GLU A 110 1.83 5.61 -9.63
CA GLU A 110 3.04 6.25 -9.13
C GLU A 110 4.17 5.25 -8.92
N TYR A 111 3.88 4.11 -8.27
CA TYR A 111 4.87 3.03 -8.10
C TYR A 111 5.35 2.47 -9.45
N LEU A 112 4.45 2.26 -10.41
CA LEU A 112 4.84 1.73 -11.71
C LEU A 112 5.64 2.76 -12.53
N ASN A 113 5.09 3.96 -12.71
CA ASN A 113 5.63 4.95 -13.64
C ASN A 113 6.89 5.64 -13.09
N LYS A 114 7.00 5.87 -11.78
CA LYS A 114 8.17 6.55 -11.20
C LYS A 114 9.21 5.59 -10.66
N GLN A 115 8.79 4.42 -10.15
CA GLN A 115 9.68 3.51 -9.43
C GLN A 115 9.89 2.17 -10.15
N GLY A 116 9.14 1.88 -11.22
CA GLY A 116 9.24 0.60 -11.94
C GLY A 116 8.73 -0.58 -11.10
N VAL A 117 7.78 -0.35 -10.20
CA VAL A 117 7.25 -1.37 -9.29
C VAL A 117 5.80 -1.67 -9.68
N ASP A 118 5.55 -2.90 -10.10
CA ASP A 118 4.24 -3.42 -10.44
C ASP A 118 3.62 -4.08 -9.20
N CYS A 119 2.69 -3.38 -8.56
CA CYS A 119 2.00 -3.84 -7.37
C CYS A 119 0.88 -4.87 -7.65
N GLY A 120 0.53 -5.11 -8.93
CA GLY A 120 -0.61 -5.95 -9.29
C GLY A 120 -1.95 -5.41 -8.77
N GLU A 121 -2.92 -6.29 -8.52
CA GLU A 121 -4.22 -5.93 -7.95
C GLU A 121 -4.08 -5.51 -6.48
N VAL A 122 -4.30 -4.22 -6.20
CA VAL A 122 -4.40 -3.70 -4.83
C VAL A 122 -5.84 -3.84 -4.36
N THR A 123 -6.09 -4.58 -3.28
CA THR A 123 -7.43 -4.75 -2.70
C THR A 123 -7.60 -3.99 -1.38
N LEU A 124 -6.48 -3.61 -0.74
CA LEU A 124 -6.43 -2.98 0.57
C LEU A 124 -5.44 -1.81 0.54
N LEU A 125 -5.79 -0.73 1.24
CA LEU A 125 -4.88 0.36 1.56
C LEU A 125 -4.65 0.40 3.06
N VAL A 126 -3.38 0.51 3.46
CA VAL A 126 -2.99 0.66 4.87
C VAL A 126 -2.60 2.11 5.10
N HIS A 127 -3.30 2.77 6.03
CA HIS A 127 -3.07 4.15 6.43
C HIS A 127 -2.14 4.15 7.64
N VAL A 128 -1.01 4.83 7.52
CA VAL A 128 0.03 4.81 8.53
C VAL A 128 0.43 6.22 8.94
N ARG A 129 0.95 6.35 10.16
CA ARG A 129 1.64 7.55 10.62
C ARG A 129 3.15 7.27 10.66
N PRO A 130 3.96 7.88 9.78
CA PRO A 130 5.41 7.73 9.81
C PRO A 130 6.00 8.23 11.13
N CYS A 131 7.08 7.60 11.59
CA CYS A 131 7.86 8.07 12.71
C CYS A 131 8.68 9.29 12.27
N GLU A 132 8.48 10.43 12.94
CA GLU A 132 9.16 11.69 12.65
C GLU A 132 10.28 12.01 13.66
N GLY A 133 10.21 11.44 14.86
CA GLY A 133 11.20 11.67 15.91
C GLY A 133 10.80 11.07 17.25
N LEU A 134 11.62 11.31 18.26
CA LEU A 134 11.39 10.86 19.63
C LEU A 134 10.95 12.04 20.50
N VAL A 135 9.92 11.82 21.31
CA VAL A 135 9.50 12.77 22.35
C VAL A 135 9.95 12.22 23.69
N ARG A 136 10.61 13.04 24.50
CA ARG A 136 10.97 12.69 25.86
C ARG A 136 9.71 12.77 26.74
N GLN A 137 9.35 11.67 27.37
CA GLN A 137 8.34 11.64 28.43
C GLN A 137 8.96 11.97 29.79
#